data_AF-A0A645A4K8-F1
#
_entry.id   AF-A0A645A4K8-F1
#
_cell.length_a   1.000
_cell.length_b   1.000
_cell.length_c   1.000
_cell.angle_alpha   90.00
_cell.angle_beta   90.00
_cell.angle_gamma   90.00
#
_symmetry.space_group_name_H-M   'P 1'
#
loop_
_entity.id
_entity.type
_entity.pdbx_description
1 polymer ?
#
loop_
_entity_poly.entity_id
_entity_poly.type
_entity_poly.pdbx_seq_one_letter_code
_entity_poly.pdbx_strand_id
1 'polypeptide(L)'
;MRKVFALLLIICILLPLPLLADPLPAYVPYEQDEFPLWSYKLRRAETLFFGSLVVTLPVSALLYRLAISSNLLPSQSDPLADLLVQASMAATLSLGISLADFIIGEVGGS
;
A
#
# COMPACT_ATOMS: atom_id res chain seq x y z
N MET A 1 4.00 23.11 -19.68
CA MET A 1 2.65 23.29 -20.26
C MET A 1 1.79 22.02 -20.14
N ARG A 2 2.10 20.90 -20.83
CA ARG A 2 1.26 19.68 -20.79
C ARG A 2 1.08 19.05 -19.39
N LYS A 3 2.14 19.02 -18.57
CA LYS A 3 2.09 18.49 -17.20
C LYS A 3 1.23 19.34 -16.26
N VAL A 4 1.30 20.67 -16.41
CA VAL A 4 0.49 21.63 -15.64
C VAL A 4 -0.98 21.48 -16.00
N PHE A 5 -1.29 21.31 -17.29
CA PHE A 5 -2.65 21.08 -17.76
C PHE A 5 -3.23 19.77 -17.22
N ALA A 6 -2.45 18.68 -17.22
CA ALA A 6 -2.89 17.39 -16.65
C ALA A 6 -3.15 17.49 -15.14
N LEU A 7 -2.30 18.20 -14.41
CA LEU A 7 -2.45 18.41 -12.96
C LEU A 7 -3.70 19.24 -12.65
N LEU A 8 -3.95 20.29 -13.45
CA LEU A 8 -5.15 21.12 -13.34
C LEU A 8 -6.42 20.32 -13.64
N LEU A 9 -6.37 19.42 -14.63
CA LEU A 9 -7.48 18.54 -15.00
C LEU A 9 -7.79 17.53 -13.87
N ILE A 10 -6.76 16.93 -13.24
CA ILE A 10 -6.92 16.06 -12.08
C ILE A 10 -7.55 16.83 -10.91
N ILE A 11 -7.08 18.05 -10.61
CA ILE A 11 -7.66 18.87 -9.56
C ILE A 11 -9.13 19.19 -9.86
N CYS A 12 -9.48 19.56 -11.09
CA CYS A 12 -10.85 19.84 -11.49
C CYS A 12 -11.79 18.63 -11.36
N ILE A 13 -11.28 17.41 -11.56
CA ILE A 13 -12.06 16.18 -11.37
C ILE A 13 -12.25 15.87 -9.88
N LEU A 14 -11.24 16.11 -9.06
CA LEU A 14 -11.25 15.74 -7.64
C LEU A 14 -11.95 16.77 -6.74
N LEU A 15 -11.96 18.05 -7.13
CA LEU A 15 -12.57 19.13 -6.34
C LEU A 15 -14.09 18.97 -6.06
N PRO A 16 -14.93 18.50 -7.00
CA PRO A 16 -16.37 18.37 -6.77
C PRO A 16 -16.80 17.06 -6.08
N LEU A 17 -15.87 16.11 -5.85
CA LEU A 17 -16.18 14.84 -5.17
C LEU A 17 -16.91 15.00 -3.83
N PRO A 18 -16.51 15.90 -2.90
CA PRO A 18 -17.22 16.06 -1.63
C PRO A 18 -18.57 16.78 -1.78
N LEU A 19 -18.80 17.52 -2.87
CA LEU A 19 -20.05 18.25 -3.12
C LEU A 19 -21.14 17.37 -3.74
N LEU A 20 -20.74 16.26 -4.39
CA LEU A 20 -21.63 15.27 -4.99
C LEU A 20 -21.88 14.05 -4.08
N ALA A 21 -21.26 14.01 -2.90
CA ALA A 21 -21.43 12.91 -1.96
C ALA A 21 -22.76 13.09 -1.21
N ASP A 22 -23.64 12.09 -1.32
CA ASP A 22 -24.83 12.03 -0.48
C ASP A 22 -24.44 12.03 1.00
N PRO A 23 -25.26 12.64 1.89
CA PRO A 23 -25.01 12.61 3.32
C PRO A 23 -24.93 11.16 3.78
N LEU A 24 -23.83 10.81 4.46
CA LEU A 24 -23.64 9.44 4.92
C LEU A 24 -24.87 8.99 5.74
N PRO A 25 -25.48 7.84 5.41
CA PRO A 25 -26.57 7.32 6.23
C PRO A 25 -26.07 7.14 7.67
N ALA A 26 -26.98 7.31 8.64
CA ALA A 26 -26.67 7.08 10.04
C ALA A 26 -26.08 5.67 10.22
N TYR A 27 -25.04 5.53 11.04
CA TYR A 27 -24.37 4.26 11.27
C TYR A 27 -25.36 3.19 11.74
N VAL A 28 -25.45 2.09 10.99
CA VAL A 28 -26.18 0.87 11.36
C VAL A 28 -25.15 -0.25 11.51
N PRO A 29 -25.23 -1.10 12.56
CA PRO A 29 -24.40 -2.28 12.66
C PRO A 29 -24.60 -3.19 11.44
N TYR A 30 -23.50 -3.72 10.90
CA TYR A 30 -23.55 -4.61 9.74
C TYR A 30 -24.33 -5.89 10.03
N GLU A 31 -25.13 -6.33 9.08
CA GLU A 31 -25.78 -7.64 9.16
C GLU A 31 -24.75 -8.76 8.94
N GLN A 32 -24.97 -9.92 9.56
CA GLN A 32 -24.01 -11.04 9.51
C GLN A 32 -23.71 -11.51 8.07
N ASP A 33 -24.70 -11.37 7.18
CA ASP A 33 -24.64 -11.82 5.79
C ASP A 33 -24.43 -10.67 4.79
N GLU A 34 -24.17 -9.44 5.26
CA GLU A 34 -24.03 -8.27 4.39
C GLU A 34 -22.77 -8.34 3.52
N PHE A 35 -21.73 -9.02 4.00
CA PHE A 35 -20.47 -9.19 3.28
C PHE A 35 -20.07 -10.65 3.12
N PRO A 36 -19.60 -11.05 1.93
CA PRO A 36 -19.12 -12.41 1.71
C PRO A 36 -17.84 -12.67 2.52
N LEU A 37 -17.67 -13.90 3.00
CA LEU A 37 -16.56 -14.31 3.88
C LEU A 37 -15.15 -14.00 3.33
N TRP A 38 -14.98 -14.03 2.01
CA TRP A 38 -13.70 -13.71 1.38
C TRP A 38 -13.30 -12.23 1.54
N SER A 39 -14.27 -11.33 1.68
CA SER A 39 -14.01 -9.89 1.85
C SER A 39 -13.33 -9.60 3.18
N TYR A 40 -13.63 -10.37 4.23
CA TYR A 40 -12.93 -10.29 5.52
C TYR A 40 -11.46 -10.70 5.41
N LYS A 41 -11.17 -11.74 4.62
CA LYS A 41 -9.78 -12.17 4.34
C LYS A 41 -9.02 -11.09 3.57
N LEU A 42 -9.66 -10.49 2.56
CA LEU A 42 -9.05 -9.40 1.79
C LEU A 42 -8.79 -8.16 2.67
N ARG A 43 -9.75 -7.77 3.52
CA ARG A 43 -9.59 -6.66 4.47
C ARG A 43 -8.43 -6.88 5.42
N ARG A 44 -8.28 -8.10 5.95
CA ARG A 44 -7.15 -8.46 6.82
C ARG A 44 -5.83 -8.35 6.06
N ALA A 45 -5.77 -8.88 4.84
CA ALA A 45 -4.58 -8.80 3.99
C ALA A 45 -4.18 -7.36 3.67
N GLU A 46 -5.15 -6.49 3.36
CA GLU A 46 -4.95 -5.06 3.10
C GLU A 46 -4.42 -4.33 4.34
N THR A 47 -5.05 -4.57 5.49
CA THR A 47 -4.65 -3.94 6.76
C THR A 47 -3.22 -4.31 7.14
N LEU A 48 -2.84 -5.59 6.94
CA LEU A 48 -1.47 -6.05 7.21
C LEU A 48 -0.48 -5.54 6.19
N PHE A 49 -0.86 -5.47 4.91
CA PHE A 49 -0.01 -4.90 3.87
C PHE A 49 0.29 -3.43 4.16
N PHE A 50 -0.73 -2.57 4.22
CA PHE A 50 -0.51 -1.15 4.46
C PHE A 50 0.01 -0.85 5.87
N GLY A 51 -0.38 -1.64 6.87
CA GLY A 51 0.13 -1.52 8.23
C GLY A 51 1.62 -1.84 8.33
N SER A 52 2.08 -2.89 7.63
CA SER A 52 3.50 -3.26 7.63
C SER A 52 4.38 -2.31 6.83
N LEU A 53 3.84 -1.59 5.82
CA LEU A 53 4.60 -0.61 5.04
C LEU A 53 5.25 0.49 5.89
N VAL A 54 4.64 0.87 7.01
CA VAL A 54 5.20 1.85 7.95
C VAL A 54 6.58 1.42 8.46
N VAL A 55 6.80 0.12 8.59
CA VAL A 55 8.08 -0.47 9.05
C VAL A 55 8.94 -0.94 7.87
N THR A 56 8.36 -1.56 6.85
CA THR A 56 9.16 -2.10 5.74
C THR A 56 9.79 -1.02 4.86
N LEU A 57 9.17 0.17 4.75
CA LEU A 57 9.75 1.31 4.03
C LEU A 57 11.07 1.82 4.64
N PRO A 58 11.15 2.20 5.93
CA PRO A 58 12.41 2.65 6.51
C PRO A 58 13.45 1.53 6.56
N VAL A 59 13.03 0.28 6.81
CA VAL A 59 13.94 -0.87 6.80
C VAL A 59 14.53 -1.10 5.42
N SER A 60 13.71 -1.07 4.35
CA SER A 60 14.20 -1.24 2.98
C SER A 60 15.13 -0.10 2.57
N ALA A 61 14.83 1.14 2.98
CA ALA A 61 15.69 2.28 2.71
C ALA A 61 17.07 2.14 3.38
N LEU A 62 17.12 1.70 4.64
CA LEU A 62 18.37 1.45 5.35
C LEU A 62 19.17 0.32 4.70
N LEU A 63 18.53 -0.81 4.38
CA LEU A 63 19.17 -1.94 3.74
C LEU A 63 19.70 -1.58 2.35
N TYR A 64 18.94 -0.80 1.57
CA TYR A 64 19.36 -0.33 0.26
C TYR A 64 20.60 0.56 0.35
N ARG A 65 20.63 1.52 1.30
CA ARG A 65 21.80 2.37 1.55
C ARG A 65 23.02 1.57 2.01
N LEU A 66 22.81 0.57 2.88
CA LEU A 66 23.86 -0.34 3.33
C LEU A 66 24.44 -1.15 2.15
N ALA A 67 23.59 -1.67 1.27
CA ALA A 67 23.99 -2.43 0.09
C ALA A 67 24.81 -1.59 -0.90
N ILE A 68 24.44 -0.33 -1.12
CA ILE A 68 25.24 0.62 -1.91
C ILE A 68 26.59 0.87 -1.25
N SER A 69 26.62 1.14 0.07
CA SER A 69 27.86 1.42 0.80
C SER A 69 28.84 0.24 0.80
N SER A 70 28.32 -0.98 0.67
CA SER A 70 29.11 -2.22 0.63
C SER A 70 29.55 -2.61 -0.78
N ASN A 71 29.32 -1.75 -1.80
CA ASN A 71 29.54 -2.03 -3.22
C ASN A 71 28.81 -3.28 -3.75
N LEU A 72 27.71 -3.69 -3.10
CA LEU A 72 26.88 -4.83 -3.55
C LEU A 72 25.91 -4.43 -4.66
N LEU A 73 25.51 -3.15 -4.69
CA LEU A 73 24.62 -2.59 -5.70
C LEU A 73 25.23 -1.31 -6.29
N PRO A 74 25.07 -1.07 -7.60
CA PRO A 74 25.48 0.18 -8.20
C PRO A 74 24.60 1.32 -7.68
N SER A 75 25.20 2.49 -7.40
CA SER A 75 24.45 3.71 -7.15
C SER A 75 23.73 4.12 -8.44
N GLN A 76 22.42 4.34 -8.38
CA GLN A 76 21.70 4.94 -9.51
C GLN A 76 21.92 6.45 -9.53
N SER A 77 21.98 7.02 -10.72
CA SER A 77 22.13 8.47 -10.92
C SER A 77 20.80 9.23 -10.81
N ASP A 78 19.67 8.55 -10.99
CA ASP A 78 18.33 9.16 -10.95
C ASP A 78 17.66 8.95 -9.59
N PRO A 79 17.34 10.03 -8.84
CA PRO A 79 16.63 9.95 -7.56
C PRO A 79 15.29 9.22 -7.63
N LEU A 80 14.57 9.30 -8.76
CA LEU A 80 13.28 8.62 -8.91
C LEU A 80 13.43 7.11 -8.99
N ALA A 81 14.48 6.64 -9.67
CA ALA A 81 14.76 5.22 -9.78
C ALA A 81 15.18 4.64 -8.42
N ASP A 82 15.97 5.37 -7.64
CA ASP A 82 16.31 5.03 -6.25
C ASP A 82 15.06 4.86 -5.37
N LEU A 83 14.08 5.77 -5.50
CA LEU A 83 12.82 5.70 -4.77
C LEU A 83 11.99 4.48 -5.20
N LEU A 84 11.88 4.22 -6.51
CA LEU A 84 11.12 3.08 -7.03
C LEU A 84 11.71 1.74 -6.56
N VAL A 85 13.04 1.62 -6.52
CA VAL A 85 13.70 0.42 -5.99
C VAL A 85 13.41 0.24 -4.50
N GLN A 86 13.54 1.30 -3.69
CA GLN A 86 13.23 1.22 -2.26
C GLN A 86 11.74 0.91 -1.99
N ALA A 87 10.84 1.51 -2.75
CA ALA A 87 9.40 1.30 -2.65
C ALA A 87 9.01 -0.13 -3.06
N SER A 88 9.59 -0.65 -4.14
CA SER A 88 9.36 -2.04 -4.56
C SER A 88 9.88 -3.04 -3.54
N MET A 89 11.08 -2.84 -2.98
CA MET A 89 11.60 -3.68 -1.90
C MET A 89 10.67 -3.68 -0.67
N ALA A 90 10.19 -2.50 -0.27
CA ALA A 90 9.25 -2.38 0.85
C ALA A 90 7.91 -3.07 0.58
N ALA A 91 7.38 -2.91 -0.64
CA ALA A 91 6.14 -3.53 -1.08
C ALA A 91 6.27 -5.06 -1.12
N THR A 92 7.39 -5.61 -1.62
CA THR A 92 7.63 -7.05 -1.63
C THR A 92 7.72 -7.62 -0.22
N LEU A 93 8.43 -6.95 0.70
CA LEU A 93 8.51 -7.37 2.10
C LEU A 93 7.13 -7.34 2.78
N SER A 94 6.38 -6.26 2.56
CA SER A 94 5.03 -6.08 3.10
C SER A 94 4.04 -7.13 2.58
N LEU A 95 4.11 -7.43 1.27
CA LEU A 95 3.34 -8.50 0.66
C LEU A 95 3.72 -9.87 1.23
N GLY A 96 5.01 -10.11 1.46
CA GLY A 96 5.49 -11.33 2.12
C GLY A 96 4.91 -11.52 3.52
N ILE A 97 4.80 -10.45 4.32
CA ILE A 97 4.18 -10.50 5.65
C ILE A 97 2.69 -10.83 5.55
N SER A 98 1.98 -10.16 4.63
CA SER A 98 0.54 -10.40 4.41
C SER A 98 0.27 -11.83 3.93
N LEU A 99 1.09 -12.37 3.03
CA LEU A 99 1.00 -13.76 2.59
C LEU A 99 1.34 -14.75 3.69
N ALA A 100 2.36 -14.47 4.50
CA ALA A 100 2.73 -15.33 5.62
C ALA A 100 1.58 -15.43 6.64
N ASP A 101 0.94 -14.32 6.99
CA ASP A 101 -0.25 -14.32 7.86
C ASP A 101 -1.41 -15.10 7.24
N PHE A 102 -1.65 -14.94 5.93
CA PHE A 102 -2.68 -15.69 5.22
C PHE A 102 -2.41 -17.21 5.29
N ILE A 103 -1.19 -17.65 4.99
CA ILE A 103 -0.81 -19.07 5.03
C ILE A 103 -0.93 -19.62 6.46
N ILE A 104 -0.47 -18.89 7.47
CA ILE A 104 -0.60 -19.31 8.87
C ILE A 104 -2.07 -19.39 9.29
N GLY A 105 -2.90 -18.45 8.83
CA GLY A 105 -4.34 -18.45 9.09
C GLY A 105 -5.07 -19.65 8.49
N GLU A 106 -4.70 -20.09 7.28
CA GLU A 106 -5.30 -21.25 6.62
C GLU A 106 -4.71 -22.59 7.09
N VAL A 107 -3.42 -22.65 7.42
CA VAL A 107 -2.74 -23.90 7.84
C VAL A 107 -2.86 -24.14 9.34
N GLY A 108 -2.82 -23.08 10.16
CA GLY A 108 -2.99 -23.15 11.60
C GLY A 108 -4.45 -23.18 12.06
N GLY A 109 -5.39 -22.91 11.14
CA GLY A 109 -6.83 -23.04 11.36
C GLY A 109 -7.34 -24.44 11.01
N SER A 110 -6.93 -25.45 11.77
CA SER A 110 -7.54 -26.79 11.80
C SER A 110 -8.01 -27.13 13.20
#